data_AF-A0AA39WCC7-F1
#
_entry.id   AF-A0AA39WCC7-F1
#
_cell.length_a   1.000
_cell.length_b   1.000
_cell.length_c   1.000
_cell.angle_alpha   90.00
_cell.angle_beta   90.00
_cell.angle_gamma   90.00
#
_symmetry.space_group_name_H-M   'P 1'
#
loop_
_entity.id
_entity.type
_entity.pdbx_description
1 polymer ?
#
loop_
_entity_poly.entity_id
_entity_poly.type
_entity_poly.pdbx_seq_one_letter_code
_entity_poly.pdbx_strand_id
1 'polypeptide(L)'
;MAEFTVPALDLAAERLSKLFPSSDETRTLSDAEIEQVATLLEGQDEVYSQAPRAYIVLWIIGRLDILGDLLKSGFSDFCFPVESTSLPPSLDPAVRRAIVQTQHVVLTKSVDLEKGENGKHRHFGKEDPLPFKTLRRLGAGGYSQVDLIKSRISCKQYALKRIPRRTAFWNNSKQAVRQFAAEMQLIKALKHRHIVQFVGSFTDPKYLGMIISPVADMNLAEYMDLMAAQKAPPNLTSLRSFFGCLATALQYLHDQSIRHRDIKPQNILIDGGNANSSRGGDHHNNTVWG
;
A
#
# COMPACT_ATOMS: atom_id res chain seq x y z
N MET A 1 10.90 -14.09 40.33
CA MET A 1 11.74 -13.04 39.73
C MET A 1 12.62 -13.70 38.70
N ALA A 2 12.19 -13.70 37.44
CA ALA A 2 13.02 -14.14 36.33
C ALA A 2 13.64 -12.88 35.73
N GLU A 3 14.95 -12.74 35.85
CA GLU A 3 15.74 -11.74 35.15
C GLU A 3 15.54 -11.97 33.65
N PHE A 4 14.77 -11.08 33.02
CA PHE A 4 14.74 -10.95 31.58
C PHE A 4 16.12 -10.43 31.17
N THR A 5 16.92 -11.30 30.58
CA THR A 5 18.18 -10.93 29.96
C THR A 5 17.93 -9.83 28.93
N VAL A 6 18.77 -8.79 28.97
CA VAL A 6 18.68 -7.54 28.22
C VAL A 6 19.74 -7.46 27.08
N PRO A 7 19.77 -8.33 26.03
CA PRO A 7 20.72 -8.14 24.92
C PRO A 7 20.09 -7.72 23.58
N ALA A 8 18.77 -7.69 23.45
CA ALA A 8 18.12 -7.62 22.13
C ALA A 8 17.81 -6.19 21.64
N LEU A 9 17.29 -5.28 22.49
CA LEU A 9 16.99 -3.88 22.10
C LEU A 9 18.22 -3.07 21.65
N ASP A 10 19.42 -3.56 21.97
CA ASP A 10 20.68 -2.83 21.80
C ASP A 10 21.14 -2.78 20.34
N LEU A 11 20.83 -3.77 19.50
CA LEU A 11 21.36 -3.81 18.13
C LEU A 11 20.72 -2.77 17.19
N ALA A 12 19.42 -2.53 17.35
CA ALA A 12 18.73 -1.49 16.60
C ALA A 12 19.17 -0.10 17.08
N ALA A 13 19.34 0.07 18.39
CA ALA A 13 19.89 1.29 18.99
C ALA A 13 21.34 1.54 18.54
N GLU A 14 22.20 0.53 18.55
CA GLU A 14 23.59 0.60 18.09
C GLU A 14 23.65 0.98 16.60
N ARG A 15 22.77 0.40 15.77
CA ARG A 15 22.66 0.78 14.36
C ARG A 15 22.25 2.24 14.22
N LEU A 16 21.27 2.71 14.99
CA LEU A 16 20.85 4.11 14.95
C LEU A 16 21.94 5.06 15.42
N SER A 17 22.69 4.73 16.47
CA SER A 17 23.86 5.49 16.92
C SER A 17 24.93 5.61 15.84
N LYS A 18 25.11 4.58 15.00
CA LYS A 18 26.00 4.65 13.83
C LYS A 18 25.44 5.48 12.68
N LEU A 19 24.12 5.53 12.53
CA LEU A 19 23.43 6.31 11.49
C LEU A 19 23.33 7.81 11.84
N PHE A 20 23.27 8.13 13.14
CA PHE A 20 23.25 9.47 13.72
C PHE A 20 24.44 9.66 14.67
N PRO A 21 25.67 9.84 14.15
CA PRO A 21 26.76 10.35 14.98
C PRO A 21 26.38 11.75 15.47
N SER A 22 26.84 12.13 16.67
CA SER A 22 26.42 13.32 17.45
C SER A 22 26.53 14.70 16.76
N SER A 23 26.93 14.75 15.49
CA SER A 23 27.10 15.94 14.67
C SER A 23 26.11 16.07 13.50
N ASP A 24 25.17 15.14 13.30
CA ASP A 24 24.28 15.13 12.11
C ASP A 24 22.82 14.73 12.41
N GLU A 25 22.21 15.40 13.40
CA GLU A 25 20.78 15.18 13.77
C GLU A 25 19.79 15.69 12.71
N THR A 26 20.25 16.37 11.67
CA THR A 26 19.42 16.90 10.57
C THR A 26 19.29 15.96 9.37
N ARG A 27 19.94 14.79 9.43
CA ARG A 27 19.99 13.83 8.33
C ARG A 27 18.65 13.13 8.12
N THR A 28 18.15 13.11 6.89
CA THR A 28 17.05 12.22 6.49
C THR A 28 17.58 10.84 6.11
N LEU A 29 16.99 9.79 6.68
CA LEU A 29 17.32 8.40 6.35
C LEU A 29 16.81 8.01 4.96
N SER A 30 17.47 7.05 4.33
CA SER A 30 16.97 6.38 3.13
C SER A 30 15.94 5.30 3.48
N ASP A 31 15.11 4.91 2.50
CA ASP A 31 14.18 3.78 2.67
C ASP A 31 14.91 2.46 2.96
N ALA A 32 16.14 2.29 2.47
CA ALA A 32 16.98 1.12 2.76
C ALA A 32 17.45 1.08 4.22
N GLU A 33 17.76 2.23 4.82
CA GLU A 33 18.17 2.30 6.23
C GLU A 33 17.00 2.05 7.16
N ILE A 34 15.81 2.59 6.84
CA ILE A 34 14.58 2.31 7.59
C ILE A 34 14.24 0.82 7.52
N GLU A 35 14.39 0.19 6.36
CA GLU A 35 14.20 -1.26 6.19
C GLU A 35 15.20 -2.09 7.01
N GLN A 36 16.46 -1.64 7.11
CA GLN A 36 17.45 -2.31 7.98
C GLN A 36 17.01 -2.24 9.43
N VAL A 37 16.52 -1.09 9.91
CA VAL A 37 15.98 -0.97 11.27
C VAL A 37 14.79 -1.88 11.47
N ALA A 38 13.84 -1.93 10.52
CA ALA A 38 12.70 -2.84 10.58
C ALA A 38 13.15 -4.31 10.70
N THR A 39 14.13 -4.73 9.89
CA THR A 39 14.68 -6.09 9.91
C THR A 39 15.35 -6.43 11.25
N LEU A 40 16.08 -5.47 11.84
CA LEU A 40 16.67 -5.66 13.17
C LEU A 40 15.60 -5.80 14.25
N LEU A 41 14.51 -5.04 14.14
CA LEU A 41 13.37 -5.11 15.05
C LEU A 41 12.57 -6.42 14.89
N GLU A 42 12.46 -7.00 13.69
CA GLU A 42 11.76 -8.29 13.48
C GLU A 42 12.33 -9.41 14.37
N GLY A 43 13.64 -9.38 14.66
CA GLY A 43 14.28 -10.33 15.56
C GLY A 43 14.07 -10.05 17.07
N GLN A 44 13.45 -8.93 17.43
CA GLN A 44 13.35 -8.43 18.81
C GLN A 44 11.89 -8.29 19.25
N ASP A 45 11.09 -7.56 18.46
CA ASP A 45 9.69 -7.26 18.73
C ASP A 45 8.93 -7.11 17.40
N GLU A 46 8.05 -8.07 17.13
CA GLU A 46 7.27 -8.11 15.89
C GLU A 46 6.38 -6.86 15.74
N VAL A 47 5.87 -6.30 16.84
CA VAL A 47 4.99 -5.12 16.83
C VAL A 47 5.79 -3.87 16.44
N TYR A 48 6.98 -3.68 17.00
CA TYR A 48 7.83 -2.54 16.67
C TYR A 48 8.39 -2.62 15.25
N SER A 49 8.65 -3.83 14.74
CA SER A 49 9.08 -4.01 13.36
C SER A 49 8.07 -3.54 12.30
N GLN A 50 6.78 -3.45 12.66
CA GLN A 50 5.74 -2.91 11.79
C GLN A 50 5.67 -1.37 11.78
N ALA A 51 6.40 -0.69 12.68
CA ALA A 51 6.42 0.78 12.77
C ALA A 51 7.85 1.33 12.98
N PRO A 52 8.80 1.01 12.07
CA PRO A 52 10.19 1.41 12.21
C PRO A 52 10.37 2.94 12.20
N ARG A 53 9.55 3.71 11.48
CA ARG A 53 9.66 5.19 11.48
C ARG A 53 9.22 5.77 12.81
N ALA A 54 8.11 5.28 13.37
CA ALA A 54 7.68 5.65 14.71
C ALA A 54 8.75 5.31 15.75
N TYR A 55 9.34 4.10 15.67
CA TYR A 55 10.44 3.69 16.53
C TYR A 55 11.63 4.64 16.44
N ILE A 56 12.10 4.96 15.23
CA ILE A 56 13.25 5.86 15.02
C ILE A 56 13.00 7.24 15.63
N VAL A 57 11.84 7.84 15.35
CA VAL A 57 11.50 9.18 15.87
C VAL A 57 11.46 9.17 17.40
N LEU A 58 10.84 8.16 18.00
CA LEU A 58 10.75 8.04 19.45
C LEU A 58 12.09 7.71 20.12
N TRP A 59 12.96 6.97 19.45
CA TRP A 59 14.32 6.71 19.88
C TRP A 59 15.15 8.00 19.94
N ILE A 60 15.09 8.84 18.90
CA ILE A 60 15.83 10.11 18.84
C ILE A 60 15.41 11.06 19.97
N ILE A 61 14.11 11.15 20.26
CA ILE A 61 13.61 12.05 21.32
C ILE A 61 13.71 11.43 22.73
N GLY A 62 14.27 10.23 22.87
CA GLY A 62 14.42 9.55 24.16
C GLY A 62 13.10 9.10 24.79
N ARG A 63 12.05 8.85 23.99
CA ARG A 63 10.70 8.47 24.44
C ARG A 63 10.20 7.16 23.83
N LEU A 64 11.03 6.13 23.79
CA LEU A 64 10.58 4.79 23.37
C LEU A 64 9.56 4.16 24.32
N ASP A 65 9.50 4.62 25.57
CA ASP A 65 8.56 4.17 26.60
C ASP A 65 7.08 4.27 26.17
N ILE A 66 6.75 5.22 25.29
CA ILE A 66 5.38 5.46 24.83
C ILE A 66 5.02 4.76 23.51
N LEU A 67 5.98 4.11 22.83
CA LEU A 67 5.72 3.51 21.51
C LEU A 67 4.59 2.48 21.57
N GLY A 68 4.64 1.55 22.53
CA GLY A 68 3.63 0.50 22.66
C GLY A 68 2.21 1.05 22.84
N ASP A 69 2.04 2.11 23.61
CA ASP A 69 0.73 2.72 23.84
C ASP A 69 0.25 3.52 22.63
N LEU A 70 1.16 4.19 21.92
CA LEU A 70 0.84 4.84 20.64
C LEU A 70 0.36 3.82 19.60
N LEU A 71 1.06 2.69 19.45
CA LEU A 71 0.66 1.65 18.49
C LEU A 71 -0.72 1.06 18.83
N LYS A 72 -1.01 0.82 20.11
CA LYS A 72 -2.35 0.38 20.56
C LYS A 72 -3.45 1.40 20.26
N SER A 73 -3.12 2.69 20.26
CA SER A 73 -4.05 3.77 19.88
C SER A 73 -4.27 3.91 18.36
N GLY A 74 -3.59 3.09 17.55
CA GLY A 74 -3.68 3.10 16.09
C GLY A 74 -2.66 4.00 15.40
N PHE A 75 -1.71 4.59 16.14
CA PHE A 75 -0.58 5.29 15.54
C PHE A 75 0.30 4.29 14.78
N SER A 76 0.80 4.68 13.60
CA SER A 76 1.64 3.83 12.75
C SER A 76 2.48 4.68 11.80
N ASP A 77 3.37 4.03 11.05
CA ASP A 77 4.18 4.69 10.02
C ASP A 77 3.33 5.37 8.92
N PHE A 78 2.10 4.92 8.71
CA PHE A 78 1.15 5.54 7.77
C PHE A 78 0.69 6.95 8.20
N CYS A 79 0.79 7.26 9.50
CA CYS A 79 0.44 8.57 10.06
C CYS A 79 1.41 9.68 9.65
N PHE A 80 2.61 9.35 9.16
CA PHE A 80 3.55 10.35 8.67
C PHE A 80 3.14 10.92 7.29
N PRO A 81 3.40 12.21 7.02
CA PRO A 81 3.83 13.24 7.99
C PRO A 81 2.75 13.54 9.02
N VAL A 82 3.17 13.67 10.28
CA VAL A 82 2.30 13.86 11.44
C VAL A 82 2.08 15.34 11.67
N GLU A 83 0.82 15.72 11.85
CA GLU A 83 0.44 17.05 12.32
C GLU A 83 0.29 17.03 13.84
N SER A 84 0.54 18.16 14.49
CA SER A 84 0.40 18.22 15.96
C SER A 84 -0.98 17.77 16.42
N THR A 85 -2.04 18.11 15.68
CA THR A 85 -3.45 17.78 15.89
C THR A 85 -3.80 16.32 15.66
N SER A 86 -3.02 15.57 14.87
CA SER A 86 -3.28 14.15 14.57
C SER A 86 -2.69 13.19 15.63
N LEU A 87 -1.86 13.70 16.53
CA LEU A 87 -1.35 12.94 17.68
C LEU A 87 -2.39 12.83 18.80
N PRO A 88 -2.38 11.71 19.57
CA PRO A 88 -3.30 11.53 20.69
C PRO A 88 -3.30 12.72 21.67
N PRO A 89 -4.48 13.19 22.12
CA PRO A 89 -4.58 14.34 23.00
C PRO A 89 -4.00 14.09 24.39
N SER A 90 -3.89 12.82 24.80
CA SER A 90 -3.26 12.38 26.05
C SER A 90 -1.74 12.56 26.06
N LEU A 91 -1.11 12.81 24.91
CA LEU A 91 0.33 12.94 24.81
C LEU A 91 0.79 14.33 25.27
N ASP A 92 1.86 14.37 26.09
CA ASP A 92 2.47 15.60 26.58
C ASP A 92 2.74 16.59 25.41
N PRO A 93 2.31 17.86 25.51
CA PRO A 93 2.55 18.88 24.49
C PRO A 93 4.03 19.03 24.08
N ALA A 94 4.98 18.83 24.99
CA ALA A 94 6.40 18.86 24.68
C ALA A 94 6.81 17.69 23.79
N VAL A 95 6.32 16.48 24.09
CA VAL A 95 6.57 15.28 23.27
C VAL A 95 5.94 15.42 21.89
N ARG A 96 4.72 15.95 21.81
CA ARG A 96 4.04 16.21 20.52
C ARG A 96 4.88 17.14 19.64
N ARG A 97 5.41 18.23 20.20
CA ARG A 97 6.31 19.14 19.48
C ARG A 97 7.59 18.44 19.03
N ALA A 98 8.20 17.64 19.90
CA ALA A 98 9.41 16.89 19.58
C ALA A 98 9.19 15.90 18.42
N ILE A 99 8.10 15.12 18.44
CA ILE A 99 7.73 14.21 17.33
C ILE A 99 7.60 14.99 16.01
N VAL A 100 6.85 16.10 16.04
CA VAL A 100 6.59 16.90 14.83
C VAL A 100 7.89 17.52 14.29
N GLN A 101 8.80 17.95 15.17
CA GLN A 101 10.10 18.50 14.77
C GLN A 101 11.06 17.43 14.25
N THR A 102 11.11 16.25 14.87
CA THR A 102 12.05 15.18 14.53
C THR A 102 11.61 14.32 13.35
N GLN A 103 10.33 14.30 12.98
CA GLN A 103 9.82 13.43 11.92
C GLN A 103 10.53 13.57 10.56
N HIS A 104 11.12 14.74 10.25
CA HIS A 104 11.81 15.00 8.99
C HIS A 104 12.91 13.97 8.68
N VAL A 105 13.46 13.34 9.72
CA VAL A 105 14.45 12.26 9.64
C VAL A 105 13.91 11.03 8.92
N VAL A 106 12.59 10.78 8.99
CA VAL A 106 11.92 9.58 8.44
C VAL A 106 10.98 9.90 7.29
N LEU A 107 10.91 11.14 6.78
CA LEU A 107 10.05 11.51 5.65
C LEU A 107 10.70 11.21 4.31
N THR A 108 10.77 9.92 3.96
CA THR A 108 11.33 9.46 2.68
C THR A 108 10.31 9.57 1.53
N LYS A 109 10.78 9.39 0.29
CA LYS A 109 9.90 9.35 -0.89
C LYS A 109 8.78 8.31 -0.79
N SER A 110 8.98 7.22 -0.05
CA SER A 110 7.99 6.17 0.08
C SER A 110 6.75 6.57 0.89
N VAL A 111 6.86 7.54 1.81
CA VAL A 111 5.75 7.96 2.72
C VAL A 111 4.50 8.43 1.96
N ASP A 112 4.68 9.11 0.82
CA ASP A 112 3.53 9.61 0.04
C ASP A 112 2.98 8.59 -0.97
N LEU A 113 3.57 7.39 -1.08
CA LEU A 113 3.20 6.43 -2.12
C LEU A 113 1.76 5.95 -1.98
N GLU A 114 1.24 5.90 -0.75
CA GLU A 114 -0.09 5.37 -0.42
C GLU A 114 -1.12 6.46 -0.07
N LYS A 115 -0.89 7.71 -0.49
CA LYS A 115 -1.79 8.83 -0.22
C LYS A 115 -2.91 8.98 -1.27
N GLY A 116 -3.14 7.96 -2.10
CA GLY A 116 -4.25 7.89 -3.04
C GLY A 116 -4.23 9.04 -4.05
N GLU A 117 -5.36 9.76 -4.13
CA GLU A 117 -5.53 10.94 -5.00
C GLU A 117 -4.48 12.04 -4.72
N ASN A 118 -4.14 12.25 -3.44
CA ASN A 118 -3.16 13.24 -3.00
C ASN A 118 -1.71 12.75 -3.16
N GLY A 119 -1.52 11.46 -3.48
CA GLY A 119 -0.22 10.85 -3.67
C GLY A 119 0.47 11.32 -4.95
N LYS A 120 1.78 11.57 -4.87
CA LYS A 120 2.60 11.88 -6.05
C LYS A 120 3.12 10.59 -6.67
N HIS A 121 3.29 10.61 -7.99
CA HIS A 121 3.99 9.52 -8.68
C HIS A 121 5.46 9.48 -8.21
N ARG A 122 5.99 8.30 -7.89
CA ARG A 122 7.36 8.15 -7.37
C ARG A 122 8.31 7.49 -8.36
N HIS A 123 9.57 7.90 -8.32
CA HIS A 123 10.63 7.28 -9.12
C HIS A 123 11.60 6.55 -8.19
N PHE A 124 11.76 5.26 -8.40
CA PHE A 124 12.73 4.42 -7.72
C PHE A 124 13.86 4.07 -8.69
N GLY A 125 15.10 4.29 -8.26
CA GLY A 125 16.30 3.86 -8.95
C GLY A 125 16.50 2.35 -8.86
N LYS A 126 17.58 1.86 -9.48
CA LYS A 126 17.91 0.42 -9.52
C LYS A 126 18.19 -0.17 -8.12
N GLU A 127 18.76 0.63 -7.24
CA GLU A 127 19.17 0.22 -5.89
C GLU A 127 18.19 0.70 -4.81
N ASP A 128 17.17 1.46 -5.19
CA ASP A 128 16.15 1.87 -4.23
C ASP A 128 15.22 0.70 -3.92
N PRO A 129 15.06 0.31 -2.65
CA PRO A 129 14.07 -0.69 -2.30
C PRO A 129 12.67 -0.13 -2.53
N LEU A 130 11.78 -0.99 -3.03
CA LEU A 130 10.36 -0.68 -3.09
C LEU A 130 9.75 -0.86 -1.69
N PRO A 131 8.85 0.03 -1.24
CA PRO A 131 8.31 0.02 0.13
C PRO A 131 7.22 -1.04 0.34
N PHE A 132 7.38 -2.21 -0.26
CA PHE A 132 6.46 -3.33 -0.16
C PHE A 132 7.18 -4.67 -0.35
N LYS A 133 6.59 -5.71 0.23
CA LYS A 133 7.01 -7.11 0.06
C LYS A 133 6.04 -7.81 -0.87
N THR A 134 6.53 -8.39 -1.96
CA THR A 134 5.73 -9.23 -2.85
C THR A 134 5.41 -10.56 -2.15
N LEU A 135 4.13 -10.90 -2.09
CA LEU A 135 3.65 -12.13 -1.44
C LEU A 135 3.41 -13.25 -2.46
N ARG A 136 2.58 -12.99 -3.48
CA ARG A 136 2.28 -13.96 -4.55
C ARG A 136 1.82 -13.27 -5.82
N ARG A 137 1.86 -13.96 -6.95
CA ARG A 137 1.25 -13.49 -8.20
C ARG A 137 -0.28 -13.65 -8.13
N LEU A 138 -1.02 -12.64 -8.57
CA LEU A 138 -2.47 -12.66 -8.71
C LEU A 138 -2.89 -12.99 -10.14
N GLY A 139 -2.15 -12.48 -11.13
CA GLY A 139 -2.42 -12.75 -12.54
C GLY A 139 -1.31 -12.27 -13.45
N ALA A 140 -1.32 -12.76 -14.69
CA ALA A 140 -0.45 -12.30 -15.75
C ALA A 140 -1.26 -12.18 -17.05
N GLY A 141 -1.26 -10.99 -17.64
CA GLY A 141 -1.81 -10.73 -18.97
C GLY A 141 -0.68 -10.49 -19.98
N GLY A 142 -1.04 -10.35 -21.27
CA GLY A 142 -0.06 -10.19 -22.35
C GLY A 142 0.91 -9.01 -22.20
N TYR A 143 0.54 -7.98 -21.44
CA TYR A 143 1.32 -6.75 -21.29
C TYR A 143 1.50 -6.28 -19.85
N SER A 144 1.00 -7.02 -18.86
CA SER A 144 1.09 -6.63 -17.46
C SER A 144 1.07 -7.82 -16.51
N GLN A 145 1.79 -7.69 -15.40
CA GLN A 145 1.76 -8.64 -14.29
C GLN A 145 1.05 -8.01 -13.10
N VAL A 146 0.23 -8.77 -12.38
CA VAL A 146 -0.42 -8.32 -11.15
C VAL A 146 0.03 -9.21 -9.99
N ASP A 147 0.51 -8.59 -8.91
CA ASP A 147 1.00 -9.28 -7.72
C ASP A 147 0.29 -8.79 -6.46
N LEU A 148 0.07 -9.70 -5.51
CA LEU A 148 -0.30 -9.37 -4.15
C LEU A 148 0.95 -8.90 -3.41
N ILE A 149 0.90 -7.70 -2.86
CA ILE A 149 1.98 -7.10 -2.07
C ILE A 149 1.49 -6.75 -0.66
N LYS A 150 2.38 -6.76 0.32
CA LYS A 150 2.18 -6.15 1.64
C LYS A 150 2.98 -4.86 1.72
N SER A 151 2.32 -3.74 2.00
CA SER A 151 2.98 -2.46 2.28
C SER A 151 3.89 -2.57 3.49
N ARG A 152 5.04 -1.89 3.45
CA ARG A 152 5.94 -1.71 4.60
C ARG A 152 5.64 -0.44 5.40
N ILE A 153 4.66 0.35 4.97
CA ILE A 153 4.26 1.62 5.58
C ILE A 153 2.94 1.44 6.35
N SER A 154 1.92 0.91 5.68
CA SER A 154 0.60 0.69 6.27
C SER A 154 0.37 -0.74 6.74
N CYS A 155 1.29 -1.67 6.44
CA CYS A 155 1.15 -3.10 6.67
C CYS A 155 -0.08 -3.74 5.98
N LYS A 156 -0.79 -3.00 5.12
CA LYS A 156 -1.94 -3.46 4.36
C LYS A 156 -1.52 -4.23 3.11
N GLN A 157 -2.42 -5.10 2.66
CA GLN A 157 -2.24 -5.82 1.41
C GLN A 157 -2.88 -5.05 0.25
N TYR A 158 -2.17 -4.99 -0.88
CA TYR A 158 -2.62 -4.33 -2.11
C TYR A 158 -2.33 -5.18 -3.34
N ALA A 159 -2.98 -4.86 -4.45
CA ALA A 159 -2.64 -5.40 -5.75
C ALA A 159 -1.69 -4.43 -6.47
N LEU A 160 -0.57 -4.95 -6.95
CA LEU A 160 0.44 -4.22 -7.71
C LEU A 160 0.39 -4.66 -9.17
N LYS A 161 -0.10 -3.78 -10.05
CA LYS A 161 -0.05 -3.94 -11.50
C LYS A 161 1.27 -3.37 -12.03
N ARG A 162 2.09 -4.22 -12.64
CA ARG A 162 3.38 -3.88 -13.26
C ARG A 162 3.28 -3.96 -14.77
N ILE A 163 3.62 -2.87 -15.42
CA ILE A 163 3.66 -2.75 -16.88
C ILE A 163 5.12 -2.53 -17.27
N PRO A 164 5.73 -3.36 -18.14
CA PRO A 164 7.09 -3.14 -18.60
C PRO A 164 7.24 -1.75 -19.22
N ARG A 165 8.31 -1.02 -18.88
CA ARG A 165 8.51 0.35 -19.38
C ARG A 165 8.56 0.43 -20.90
N ARG A 166 9.16 -0.56 -21.56
CA ARG A 166 9.17 -0.68 -23.02
C ARG A 166 7.76 -0.68 -23.62
N THR A 167 6.80 -1.25 -22.90
CA THR A 167 5.40 -1.33 -23.30
C THR A 167 4.65 -0.06 -22.94
N ALA A 168 4.88 0.48 -21.74
CA ALA A 168 4.22 1.71 -21.27
C ALA A 168 4.68 2.99 -21.99
N PHE A 169 5.96 3.04 -22.40
CA PHE A 169 6.58 4.19 -23.03
C PHE A 169 7.20 3.81 -24.37
N TRP A 170 6.43 3.12 -25.22
CA TRP A 170 6.85 2.81 -26.59
C TRP A 170 7.31 4.11 -27.27
N ASN A 171 8.57 4.15 -27.72
CA ASN A 171 9.29 5.30 -28.30
C ASN A 171 9.69 6.47 -27.38
N ASN A 172 9.56 6.37 -26.05
CA ASN A 172 10.00 7.42 -25.08
C ASN A 172 9.55 8.86 -25.43
N SER A 173 8.44 9.00 -26.16
CA SER A 173 8.02 10.31 -26.63
C SER A 173 7.48 11.13 -25.46
N LYS A 174 7.75 12.44 -25.43
CA LYS A 174 7.11 13.38 -24.49
C LYS A 174 5.58 13.31 -24.54
N GLN A 175 5.01 12.76 -25.61
CA GLN A 175 3.58 12.55 -25.77
C GLN A 175 3.08 11.34 -24.98
N ALA A 176 3.78 10.19 -25.03
CA ALA A 176 3.42 9.00 -24.27
C ALA A 176 3.41 9.27 -22.75
N VAL A 177 4.41 10.01 -22.26
CA VAL A 177 4.49 10.41 -20.85
C VAL A 177 3.33 11.34 -20.45
N ARG A 178 2.96 12.29 -21.31
CA ARG A 178 1.83 13.20 -21.06
C ARG A 178 0.49 12.47 -21.04
N GLN A 179 0.28 11.56 -21.98
CA GLN A 179 -0.93 10.73 -22.02
C GLN A 179 -1.04 9.86 -20.77
N PHE A 180 0.06 9.22 -20.39
CA PHE A 180 0.12 8.42 -19.16
C PHE A 180 -0.21 9.25 -17.91
N ALA A 181 0.35 10.46 -17.79
CA ALA A 181 0.06 11.36 -16.68
C ALA A 181 -1.43 11.75 -16.63
N ALA A 182 -2.05 12.01 -17.79
CA ALA A 182 -3.47 12.33 -17.89
C ALA A 182 -4.36 11.13 -17.50
N GLU A 183 -4.03 9.93 -17.96
CA GLU A 183 -4.73 8.69 -17.57
C GLU A 183 -4.61 8.45 -16.06
N MET A 184 -3.43 8.69 -15.49
CA MET A 184 -3.20 8.56 -14.06
C MET A 184 -4.03 9.56 -13.23
N GLN A 185 -4.15 10.81 -13.68
CA GLN A 185 -4.99 11.82 -13.02
C GLN A 185 -6.46 11.42 -13.02
N LEU A 186 -6.94 10.88 -14.14
CA LEU A 186 -8.30 10.39 -14.27
C LEU A 186 -8.55 9.21 -13.31
N ILE A 187 -7.68 8.20 -13.31
CA ILE A 187 -7.82 7.02 -12.44
C ILE A 187 -7.74 7.40 -10.95
N LYS A 188 -6.91 8.39 -10.59
CA LYS A 188 -6.80 8.91 -9.21
C LYS A 188 -8.09 9.52 -8.67
N ALA A 189 -8.87 10.17 -9.53
CA ALA A 189 -10.09 10.87 -9.15
C ALA A 189 -11.30 9.94 -9.00
N LEU A 190 -11.24 8.71 -9.55
CA LEU A 190 -12.33 7.76 -9.47
C LEU A 190 -12.54 7.29 -8.02
N LYS A 191 -13.78 7.43 -7.54
CA LYS A 191 -14.23 6.99 -6.22
C LYS A 191 -15.62 6.38 -6.33
N HIS A 192 -15.68 5.06 -6.36
CA HIS A 192 -16.93 4.32 -6.42
C HIS A 192 -16.76 2.96 -5.74
N ARG A 193 -17.77 2.50 -4.99
CA ARG A 193 -17.71 1.23 -4.24
C ARG A 193 -17.40 0.01 -5.11
N HIS A 194 -17.80 0.05 -6.37
CA HIS A 194 -17.62 -1.04 -7.34
C HIS A 194 -16.46 -0.83 -8.33
N ILE A 195 -15.55 0.13 -8.08
CA ILE A 195 -14.36 0.40 -8.88
C ILE A 195 -13.12 0.30 -7.97
N VAL A 196 -12.03 -0.29 -8.46
CA VAL A 196 -10.78 -0.37 -7.67
C VAL A 196 -10.30 1.04 -7.37
N GLN A 197 -9.96 1.28 -6.12
CA GLN A 197 -9.39 2.55 -5.70
C GLN A 197 -7.90 2.56 -6.03
N PHE A 198 -7.49 3.64 -6.69
CA PHE A 198 -6.08 3.96 -6.82
C PHE A 198 -5.46 4.30 -5.47
N VAL A 199 -4.35 3.63 -5.13
CA VAL A 199 -3.59 3.86 -3.89
C VAL A 199 -2.31 4.63 -4.18
N GLY A 200 -1.60 4.28 -5.25
CA GLY A 200 -0.26 4.77 -5.51
C GLY A 200 0.28 4.41 -6.88
N SER A 201 1.32 5.12 -7.34
CA SER A 201 2.02 4.76 -8.57
C SER A 201 3.49 5.09 -8.49
N PHE A 202 4.29 4.31 -9.20
CA PHE A 202 5.72 4.52 -9.30
C PHE A 202 6.29 4.05 -10.62
N THR A 203 7.53 4.44 -10.92
CA THR A 203 8.37 3.76 -11.92
C THR A 203 9.67 3.31 -11.28
N ASP A 204 10.15 2.15 -11.68
CA ASP A 204 11.53 1.70 -11.49
C ASP A 204 12.24 1.59 -12.85
N PRO A 205 13.49 1.11 -12.96
CA PRO A 205 14.16 0.96 -14.26
C PRO A 205 13.48 -0.03 -15.23
N LYS A 206 12.65 -0.94 -14.75
CA LYS A 206 12.03 -2.04 -15.52
C LYS A 206 10.53 -1.82 -15.74
N TYR A 207 9.83 -1.27 -14.75
CA TYR A 207 8.38 -1.25 -14.70
C TYR A 207 7.83 0.12 -14.37
N LEU A 208 6.63 0.36 -14.90
CA LEU A 208 5.65 1.24 -14.31
C LEU A 208 4.78 0.39 -13.37
N GLY A 209 4.64 0.82 -12.11
CA GLY A 209 3.83 0.18 -11.09
C GLY A 209 2.61 1.02 -10.70
N MET A 210 1.47 0.35 -10.56
CA MET A 210 0.23 0.92 -10.00
C MET A 210 -0.25 0.06 -8.83
N ILE A 211 -0.51 0.70 -7.70
CA ILE A 211 -1.00 0.08 -6.48
C ILE A 211 -2.48 0.39 -6.39
N ILE A 212 -3.30 -0.65 -6.26
CA ILE A 212 -4.76 -0.56 -6.19
C ILE A 212 -5.33 -1.42 -5.06
N SER A 213 -6.54 -1.07 -4.63
CA SER A 213 -7.27 -1.71 -3.54
C SER A 213 -8.78 -1.73 -3.84
N PRO A 214 -9.57 -2.70 -3.34
CA PRO A 214 -9.15 -3.91 -2.62
C PRO A 214 -8.46 -4.95 -3.52
N VAL A 215 -7.86 -5.95 -2.88
CA VAL A 215 -7.35 -7.16 -3.56
C VAL A 215 -8.50 -8.13 -3.74
N ALA A 216 -8.86 -8.40 -4.98
CA ALA A 216 -9.87 -9.41 -5.31
C ALA A 216 -9.33 -10.83 -5.20
N ASP A 217 -10.23 -11.78 -4.97
CA ASP A 217 -9.90 -13.21 -4.88
C ASP A 217 -9.69 -13.82 -6.27
N MET A 218 -10.52 -13.42 -7.23
CA MET A 218 -10.52 -13.92 -8.61
C MET A 218 -11.20 -12.92 -9.56
N ASN A 219 -11.13 -13.18 -10.86
CA ASN A 219 -11.93 -12.47 -11.87
C ASN A 219 -13.18 -13.28 -12.28
N LEU A 220 -14.11 -12.64 -12.99
CA LEU A 220 -15.35 -13.26 -13.43
C LEU A 220 -15.10 -14.43 -14.39
N ALA A 221 -14.06 -14.40 -15.22
CA ALA A 221 -13.73 -15.53 -16.09
C ALA A 221 -13.39 -16.78 -15.26
N GLU A 222 -12.51 -16.62 -14.26
CA GLU A 222 -12.14 -17.70 -13.33
C GLU A 222 -13.35 -18.22 -12.55
N TYR A 223 -14.24 -17.33 -12.10
CA TYR A 223 -15.49 -17.73 -11.45
C TYR A 223 -16.39 -18.56 -12.38
N MET A 224 -16.55 -18.13 -13.63
CA MET A 224 -17.35 -18.86 -14.64
C MET A 224 -16.76 -20.25 -14.90
N ASP A 225 -15.45 -20.36 -15.02
CA ASP A 225 -14.75 -21.64 -15.20
C ASP A 225 -14.96 -22.57 -13.99
N LEU A 226 -14.89 -22.03 -12.76
CA LEU A 226 -15.16 -22.79 -11.53
C LEU A 226 -16.60 -23.31 -11.47
N MET A 227 -17.59 -22.47 -11.81
CA MET A 227 -19.00 -22.87 -11.83
C MET A 227 -19.28 -23.94 -12.89
N ALA A 228 -18.66 -23.81 -14.07
CA ALA A 228 -18.76 -24.79 -15.13
C ALA A 228 -18.17 -26.15 -14.70
N ALA A 229 -16.99 -26.15 -14.07
CA ALA A 229 -16.34 -27.35 -13.57
C ALA A 229 -17.18 -28.08 -12.49
N GLN A 230 -17.88 -27.32 -11.64
CA GLN A 230 -18.74 -27.86 -10.59
C GLN A 230 -20.12 -28.33 -11.10
N LYS A 231 -20.44 -28.11 -12.38
CA LYS A 231 -21.80 -28.28 -12.95
C LYS A 231 -22.86 -27.58 -12.10
N ALA A 232 -22.48 -26.47 -11.47
CA ALA A 232 -23.37 -25.72 -10.60
C ALA A 232 -24.46 -25.06 -11.47
N PRO A 233 -25.75 -25.12 -11.06
CA PRO A 233 -26.78 -24.36 -11.76
C PRO A 233 -26.48 -22.86 -11.65
N PRO A 234 -26.86 -22.06 -12.66
CA PRO A 234 -26.63 -20.62 -12.63
C PRO A 234 -27.31 -20.00 -11.41
N ASN A 235 -26.50 -19.42 -10.51
CA ASN A 235 -27.00 -18.68 -9.37
C ASN A 235 -27.53 -17.32 -9.83
N LEU A 236 -28.83 -17.24 -10.10
CA LEU A 236 -29.50 -16.02 -10.56
C LEU A 236 -29.33 -14.84 -9.58
N THR A 237 -29.19 -15.12 -8.28
CA THR A 237 -28.96 -14.08 -7.27
C THR A 237 -27.58 -13.47 -7.43
N SER A 238 -26.54 -14.28 -7.57
CA SER A 238 -25.17 -13.81 -7.83
C SER A 238 -25.08 -13.04 -9.14
N LEU A 239 -25.72 -13.52 -10.21
CA LEU A 239 -25.77 -12.83 -11.50
C LEU A 239 -26.42 -11.45 -11.41
N ARG A 240 -27.56 -11.35 -10.71
CA ARG A 240 -28.24 -10.06 -10.47
C ARG A 240 -27.35 -9.09 -9.69
N SER A 241 -26.64 -9.58 -8.66
CA SER A 241 -25.69 -8.77 -7.89
C SER A 241 -24.54 -8.27 -8.77
N PHE A 242 -23.87 -9.15 -9.53
CA PHE A 242 -22.76 -8.76 -10.42
C PHE A 242 -23.20 -7.75 -11.46
N PHE A 243 -24.38 -7.95 -12.05
CA PHE A 243 -24.92 -7.02 -13.04
C PHE A 243 -25.25 -5.65 -12.41
N GLY A 244 -25.84 -5.63 -11.22
CA GLY A 244 -26.10 -4.38 -10.48
C GLY A 244 -24.83 -3.62 -10.13
N CYS A 245 -23.80 -4.32 -9.64
CA CYS A 245 -22.50 -3.72 -9.35
C CYS A 245 -21.84 -3.14 -10.62
N LEU A 246 -21.88 -3.89 -11.73
CA LEU A 246 -21.36 -3.45 -13.02
C LEU A 246 -22.11 -2.23 -13.56
N ALA A 247 -23.45 -2.27 -13.53
CA ALA A 247 -24.28 -1.19 -14.05
C ALA A 247 -24.05 0.12 -13.29
N THR A 248 -23.96 0.07 -11.96
CA THR A 248 -23.69 1.26 -11.13
C THR A 248 -22.27 1.81 -11.35
N ALA A 249 -21.26 0.93 -11.48
CA ALA A 249 -19.90 1.36 -11.83
C ALA A 249 -19.83 2.04 -13.20
N LEU A 250 -20.50 1.48 -14.20
CA LEU A 250 -20.55 2.06 -15.55
C LEU A 250 -21.31 3.37 -15.59
N GLN A 251 -22.44 3.47 -14.88
CA GLN A 251 -23.17 4.72 -14.73
C GLN A 251 -22.25 5.80 -14.16
N TYR A 252 -21.57 5.52 -13.05
CA TYR A 252 -20.62 6.46 -12.45
C TYR A 252 -19.53 6.91 -13.45
N LEU A 253 -18.92 5.99 -14.19
CA LEU A 253 -17.92 6.35 -15.20
C LEU A 253 -18.51 7.25 -16.29
N HIS A 254 -19.71 6.94 -16.77
CA HIS A 254 -20.39 7.74 -17.79
C HIS A 254 -20.79 9.12 -17.29
N ASP A 255 -21.21 9.26 -16.04
CA ASP A 255 -21.49 10.55 -15.39
C ASP A 255 -20.24 11.43 -15.31
N GLN A 256 -19.05 10.81 -15.21
CA GLN A 256 -17.75 11.48 -15.30
C GLN A 256 -17.25 11.67 -16.75
N SER A 257 -18.07 11.37 -17.76
CA SER A 257 -17.70 11.39 -19.19
C SER A 257 -16.56 10.44 -19.59
N ILE A 258 -16.42 9.32 -18.87
CA ILE A 258 -15.36 8.32 -19.06
C ILE A 258 -15.94 7.07 -19.71
N ARG A 259 -15.30 6.61 -20.79
CA ARG A 259 -15.61 5.31 -21.42
C ARG A 259 -14.59 4.28 -20.98
N HIS A 260 -15.02 3.14 -20.45
CA HIS A 260 -14.11 2.09 -20.00
C HIS A 260 -13.33 1.40 -21.12
N ARG A 261 -14.00 1.08 -22.24
CA ARG A 261 -13.43 0.48 -23.47
C ARG A 261 -12.89 -0.96 -23.38
N ASP A 262 -12.72 -1.54 -22.20
CA ASP A 262 -12.23 -2.93 -22.05
C ASP A 262 -13.11 -3.78 -21.12
N ILE A 263 -14.42 -3.78 -21.38
CA ILE A 263 -15.41 -4.56 -20.61
C ILE A 263 -15.31 -6.04 -21.02
N LYS A 264 -14.73 -6.88 -20.15
CA LYS A 264 -14.62 -8.33 -20.37
C LYS A 264 -14.52 -9.08 -19.03
N PRO A 265 -14.89 -10.38 -18.96
CA PRO A 265 -14.90 -11.12 -17.70
C PRO A 265 -13.57 -11.09 -16.93
N GLN A 266 -12.43 -11.00 -17.62
CA GLN A 266 -11.10 -10.94 -16.99
C GLN A 266 -10.83 -9.64 -16.23
N ASN A 267 -11.55 -8.55 -16.52
CA ASN A 267 -11.40 -7.25 -15.85
C ASN A 267 -12.48 -6.99 -14.79
N ILE A 268 -13.42 -7.93 -14.63
CA ILE A 268 -14.44 -7.87 -13.58
C ILE A 268 -13.92 -8.66 -12.39
N LEU A 269 -13.55 -7.99 -11.32
CA LEU A 269 -12.97 -8.63 -10.14
C LEU A 269 -14.04 -8.97 -9.11
N ILE A 270 -13.86 -10.10 -8.43
CA ILE A 270 -14.79 -10.63 -7.44
C ILE A 270 -14.06 -10.77 -6.11
N ASP A 271 -14.59 -10.10 -5.09
CA ASP A 271 -14.16 -10.22 -3.69
C ASP A 271 -15.15 -11.16 -2.94
N GLY A 272 -14.67 -12.25 -2.35
CA GLY A 272 -15.49 -13.23 -1.63
C GLY A 272 -15.92 -14.47 -2.44
N GLY A 273 -15.36 -14.69 -3.63
CA GLY A 273 -15.66 -15.88 -4.46
C GLY A 273 -14.98 -17.17 -4.00
N ASN A 274 -14.02 -17.08 -3.06
CA ASN A 274 -13.26 -18.22 -2.56
C ASN A 274 -13.71 -18.59 -1.14
N ALA A 275 -14.29 -19.78 -0.98
CA ALA A 275 -14.74 -20.31 0.31
C ALA A 275 -13.60 -20.48 1.35
N ASN A 276 -12.33 -20.43 0.92
CA ASN A 276 -11.15 -20.49 1.79
C ASN A 276 -10.55 -19.09 2.12
N SER A 277 -11.20 -17.99 1.74
CA SER A 277 -10.71 -16.64 2.06
C SER A 277 -10.98 -16.33 3.54
N SER A 278 -9.91 -16.23 4.34
CA SER A 278 -9.94 -16.02 5.79
C SER A 278 -10.32 -14.59 6.24
N ARG A 279 -10.91 -13.78 5.36
CA ARG A 279 -11.26 -12.38 5.65
C ARG A 279 -12.71 -12.26 6.11
N GLY A 280 -12.99 -12.53 7.38
CA GLY A 280 -14.34 -12.42 7.95
C GLY A 280 -14.95 -11.01 7.78
N GLY A 281 -15.96 -10.90 6.91
CA GLY A 281 -16.82 -9.72 6.76
C GLY A 281 -17.83 -9.95 5.63
N ASP A 282 -19.10 -9.57 5.84
CA ASP A 282 -20.27 -9.82 4.95
C ASP A 282 -19.93 -9.92 3.45
N HIS A 283 -19.76 -11.16 2.97
CA HIS A 283 -19.18 -11.54 1.68
C HIS A 283 -20.09 -11.37 0.45
N HIS A 284 -21.15 -10.57 0.53
CA HIS A 284 -22.25 -10.70 -0.42
C HIS A 284 -22.25 -9.71 -1.60
N ASN A 285 -21.33 -8.75 -1.75
CA ASN A 285 -21.64 -7.65 -2.70
C ASN A 285 -20.51 -6.78 -3.30
N ASN A 286 -19.24 -7.21 -3.33
CA ASN A 286 -18.20 -6.33 -3.87
C ASN A 286 -17.59 -6.89 -5.16
N THR A 287 -18.32 -6.77 -6.28
CA THR A 287 -17.66 -6.71 -7.59
C THR A 287 -16.89 -5.40 -7.66
N VAL A 288 -15.61 -5.50 -8.00
CA VAL A 288 -14.72 -4.36 -8.11
C VAL A 288 -14.11 -4.35 -9.50
N TRP A 289 -14.07 -3.19 -10.13
CA TRP A 289 -13.60 -3.04 -11.51
C TRP A 289 -12.18 -2.51 -11.59
N GLY A 290 -11.29 -3.16 -12.35
CA GLY A 290 -9.87 -2.76 -12.48
C GLY A 290 -9.25 -2.92 -13.86
#